data_AF-A0A3S1I9X9-F1
#
_entry.id   AF-A0A3S1I9X9-F1
#
_cell.length_a   1.000
_cell.length_b   1.000
_cell.length_c   1.000
_cell.angle_alpha   90.00
_cell.angle_beta   90.00
_cell.angle_gamma   90.00
#
_symmetry.space_group_name_H-M   'P 1'
#
loop_
_entity.id
_entity.type
_entity.pdbx_description
1 polymer ?
#
loop_
_entity_poly.entity_id
_entity_poly.type
_entity_poly.pdbx_seq_one_letter_code
_entity_poly.pdbx_strand_id
1 'polypeptide(L)'
;MAANLAVEFGDVLQTPGIFPTEQGKVNVSITNKGNAAFNGPVDLKLYASIDNVLDTNTLNVLGSPRGATDRLEGTDELLGTLANQNIQLAPGQSKTITVDFSQSEFRTPSVVSPGLYYLFAEVNQGNNTINSSQGKIITQGDVVIQWNSILLNAIADSGKGDALKGTAPPIAARNQAIVHAAIYDAVNAIDRSHKPYLVNISASEAAGASQEVAAVAAAHKALVDLFPSQKATFDGYYQTFLNSVPDGTAKTKGIQIGEKVANQIYNGRQNDGSNINVNYTPGNGIGDWKPTFTDGETTNNDTNMKPALLPQWGLVTPFAIPSASQFRPDSLPEYSSPNYVKEYNEVKSLGAENSTTRNADQTEIAQFWAYDRDDTFRPPGQWNAVAQDIALAKSNSLAENARMFALLNLAQADAGIVAWDAKYTYEQFRPITAIREGDKDNNPETVADPNWEPLLDTPPFPDYISGHSVFGGASAQVLASFYGTDNISFDISSQELPGVSRSFGSFTQAANEDAISRVYGGIHINAATVDGVQVGKNVGDYVVDNFLT
;
A
#
# COMPACT_ATOMS: atom_id res chain seq x y z
N MET A 1 43.69 -17.19 14.89
CA MET A 1 43.40 -15.76 15.14
C MET A 1 42.69 -15.25 13.90
N ALA A 2 41.36 -15.16 13.97
CA ALA A 2 40.52 -14.86 12.81
C ALA A 2 40.44 -13.34 12.62
N ALA A 3 40.50 -12.89 11.37
CA ALA A 3 40.06 -11.56 11.04
C ALA A 3 38.57 -11.43 11.37
N ASN A 4 38.17 -10.30 11.94
CA ASN A 4 36.78 -9.99 12.27
C ASN A 4 36.48 -8.63 11.65
N LEU A 5 35.69 -8.62 10.57
CA LEU A 5 35.34 -7.41 9.85
C LEU A 5 34.04 -6.86 10.41
N ALA A 6 34.03 -5.57 10.74
CA ALA A 6 32.83 -4.84 11.14
C ALA A 6 32.49 -3.80 10.08
N VAL A 7 31.19 -3.55 9.87
CA VAL A 7 30.69 -2.56 8.93
C VAL A 7 30.01 -1.42 9.68
N GLU A 8 30.33 -0.20 9.30
CA GLU A 8 29.74 1.03 9.85
C GLU A 8 29.40 1.98 8.69
N PHE A 9 28.24 2.62 8.72
CA PHE A 9 27.90 3.64 7.72
C PHE A 9 28.64 4.96 8.01
N GLY A 10 29.30 5.50 6.99
CA GLY A 10 29.83 6.86 6.97
C GLY A 10 28.80 7.86 6.41
N ASP A 11 29.30 8.94 5.80
CA ASP A 11 28.46 10.00 5.24
C ASP A 11 27.52 9.51 4.13
N VAL A 12 26.31 10.06 4.12
CA VAL A 12 25.40 9.97 2.97
C VAL A 12 25.77 11.13 2.05
N LEU A 13 26.37 10.81 0.91
CA LEU A 13 26.84 11.78 -0.09
C LEU A 13 25.71 12.23 -1.02
N GLN A 14 24.73 11.35 -1.25
CA GLN A 14 23.47 11.63 -1.93
C GLN A 14 22.40 10.75 -1.27
N THR A 15 21.29 11.37 -0.83
CA THR A 15 20.18 10.66 -0.18
C THR A 15 19.72 9.50 -1.05
N PRO A 16 19.78 8.25 -0.54
CA PRO A 16 19.29 7.11 -1.28
C PRO A 16 17.77 7.20 -1.47
N GLY A 17 17.30 6.92 -2.69
CA GLY A 17 15.90 6.68 -3.02
C GLY A 17 15.78 5.30 -3.65
N ILE A 18 14.83 4.49 -3.16
CA ILE A 18 14.71 3.07 -3.54
C ILE A 18 13.89 2.89 -4.82
N PHE A 19 12.86 3.70 -5.06
CA PHE A 19 12.06 3.74 -6.30
C PHE A 19 11.38 5.12 -6.43
N PRO A 20 11.12 5.67 -7.64
CA PRO A 20 11.53 5.23 -8.99
C PRO A 20 12.92 5.76 -9.40
N THR A 21 13.60 6.45 -8.49
CA THR A 21 14.85 7.14 -8.84
C THR A 21 16.08 6.25 -8.81
N GLU A 22 16.03 5.11 -8.07
CA GLU A 22 17.15 4.21 -7.72
C GLU A 22 18.50 4.93 -7.70
N GLN A 23 18.63 5.95 -6.84
CA GLN A 23 19.77 6.86 -6.84
C GLN A 23 20.19 7.18 -5.42
N GLY A 24 21.49 7.32 -5.22
CA GLY A 24 22.06 7.57 -3.91
C GLY A 24 23.54 7.27 -3.90
N LYS A 25 24.25 7.83 -2.92
CA LYS A 25 25.66 7.53 -2.69
C LYS A 25 25.92 7.52 -1.19
N VAL A 26 26.44 6.41 -0.69
CA VAL A 26 26.68 6.19 0.73
C VAL A 26 28.08 5.66 0.96
N ASN A 27 28.78 6.21 1.94
CA ASN A 27 30.05 5.65 2.38
C ASN A 27 29.81 4.51 3.38
N VAL A 28 30.47 3.39 3.15
CA VAL A 28 30.47 2.24 4.03
C VAL A 28 31.91 1.94 4.45
N SER A 29 32.17 1.95 5.76
CA SER A 29 33.49 1.71 6.32
C SER A 29 33.58 0.27 6.82
N ILE A 30 34.55 -0.47 6.27
CA ILE A 30 34.87 -1.84 6.70
C ILE A 30 36.11 -1.77 7.60
N THR A 31 35.98 -2.20 8.85
CA THR A 31 37.04 -2.15 9.87
C THR A 31 37.45 -3.55 10.28
N ASN A 32 38.75 -3.86 10.29
CA ASN A 32 39.23 -5.11 10.86
C ASN A 32 39.36 -5.00 12.39
N LYS A 33 38.35 -5.47 13.12
CA LYS A 33 38.35 -5.57 14.60
C LYS A 33 39.06 -6.85 15.11
N GLY A 34 39.56 -7.69 14.22
CA GLY A 34 40.35 -8.88 14.56
C GLY A 34 41.77 -8.55 14.98
N ASN A 35 42.51 -9.57 15.41
CA ASN A 35 43.91 -9.46 15.84
C ASN A 35 44.93 -9.95 14.79
N ALA A 36 44.47 -10.30 13.59
CA ALA A 36 45.29 -10.66 12.44
C ALA A 36 44.95 -9.78 11.24
N ALA A 37 45.91 -9.55 10.34
CA ALA A 37 45.65 -8.83 9.11
C ALA A 37 44.66 -9.59 8.21
N PHE A 38 43.77 -8.85 7.55
CA PHE A 38 42.88 -9.37 6.52
C PHE A 38 43.43 -9.02 5.14
N ASN A 39 43.44 -9.99 4.23
CA ASN A 39 43.79 -9.79 2.82
C ASN A 39 42.93 -10.73 1.96
N GLY A 40 42.05 -10.17 1.16
CA GLY A 40 41.20 -10.95 0.25
C GLY A 40 40.02 -10.16 -0.31
N PRO A 41 39.25 -10.80 -1.21
CA PRO A 41 37.99 -10.25 -1.70
C PRO A 41 36.92 -10.35 -0.60
N VAL A 42 36.03 -9.35 -0.58
CA VAL A 42 34.77 -9.38 0.16
C VAL A 42 33.63 -8.94 -0.74
N ASP A 43 32.43 -9.44 -0.48
CA ASP A 43 31.20 -8.92 -1.08
C ASP A 43 30.54 -7.98 -0.08
N LEU A 44 30.15 -6.79 -0.53
CA LEU A 44 29.41 -5.82 0.26
C LEU A 44 27.96 -5.79 -0.22
N LYS A 45 27.03 -6.26 0.61
CA LYS A 45 25.59 -6.24 0.34
C LYS A 45 24.93 -5.07 1.05
N LEU A 46 23.96 -4.45 0.40
CA LEU A 46 23.11 -3.43 1.01
C LEU A 46 21.66 -3.88 1.05
N TYR A 47 20.98 -3.60 2.16
CA TYR A 47 19.58 -3.91 2.34
C TYR A 47 18.77 -2.69 2.76
N ALA A 48 17.51 -2.61 2.36
CA ALA A 48 16.52 -1.70 2.94
C ALA A 48 15.58 -2.48 3.86
N SER A 49 15.25 -1.88 5.00
CA SER A 49 14.33 -2.46 5.96
C SER A 49 13.34 -1.41 6.46
N ILE A 50 12.17 -1.89 6.84
CA ILE A 50 11.12 -1.11 7.50
C ILE A 50 11.35 -0.94 9.01
N ASP A 51 12.31 -1.66 9.58
CA ASP A 51 12.66 -1.59 11.00
C ASP A 51 14.19 -1.65 11.21
N ASN A 52 14.62 -1.54 12.47
CA ASN A 52 16.05 -1.56 12.80
C ASN A 52 16.57 -2.98 13.05
N VAL A 53 15.96 -4.00 12.42
CA VAL A 53 16.37 -5.40 12.48
C VAL A 53 16.60 -5.90 11.06
N LEU A 54 17.77 -6.46 10.79
CA LEU A 54 18.05 -7.05 9.49
C LEU A 54 17.53 -8.50 9.43
N ASP A 55 16.54 -8.78 8.59
CA ASP A 55 16.09 -10.12 8.19
C ASP A 55 16.60 -10.47 6.79
N THR A 56 17.58 -11.36 6.71
CA THR A 56 18.24 -11.74 5.44
C THR A 56 17.57 -12.90 4.70
N ASN A 57 16.35 -13.30 5.10
CA ASN A 57 15.57 -14.23 4.30
C ASN A 57 15.41 -13.68 2.88
N THR A 58 15.65 -14.53 1.87
CA THR A 58 15.55 -14.12 0.46
C THR A 58 14.11 -13.72 0.15
N LEU A 59 13.90 -12.51 -0.37
CA LEU A 59 12.64 -12.16 -1.01
C LEU A 59 12.35 -13.18 -2.11
N ASN A 60 11.31 -13.98 -1.93
CA ASN A 60 10.92 -14.98 -2.91
C ASN A 60 10.35 -14.28 -4.16
N VAL A 61 10.79 -14.71 -5.34
CA VAL A 61 10.05 -14.43 -6.59
C VAL A 61 8.79 -15.30 -6.56
N LEU A 62 7.65 -14.76 -7.00
CA LEU A 62 6.42 -15.55 -7.15
C LEU A 62 6.73 -16.82 -7.99
N GLY A 63 6.71 -17.98 -7.34
CA GLY A 63 6.85 -19.29 -7.98
C GLY A 63 5.54 -19.78 -8.58
N SER A 64 4.41 -19.26 -8.09
CA SER A 64 3.06 -19.53 -8.58
C SER A 64 2.65 -18.57 -9.70
N PRO A 65 2.12 -19.09 -10.84
CA PRO A 65 1.50 -18.25 -11.87
C PRO A 65 0.25 -17.50 -11.38
N ARG A 66 -0.28 -17.80 -10.18
CA ARG A 66 -1.45 -17.11 -9.61
C ARG A 66 -1.11 -15.85 -8.80
N GLY A 67 0.17 -15.62 -8.49
CA GLY A 67 0.69 -14.42 -7.80
C GLY A 67 0.22 -14.15 -6.35
N ALA A 68 -0.89 -14.72 -5.88
CA ALA A 68 -1.46 -14.38 -4.58
C ALA A 68 -1.05 -15.31 -3.41
N THR A 69 -0.52 -16.51 -3.68
CA THR A 69 -0.27 -17.53 -2.64
C THR A 69 1.14 -17.49 -2.06
N ASP A 70 2.11 -16.97 -2.81
CA ASP A 70 3.50 -16.98 -2.40
C ASP A 70 3.78 -15.72 -1.60
N ARG A 71 3.81 -15.88 -0.28
CA ARG A 71 4.24 -14.82 0.63
C ARG A 71 5.68 -14.44 0.33
N LEU A 72 5.99 -13.16 0.46
CA LEU A 72 7.37 -12.71 0.48
C LEU A 72 7.96 -13.22 1.79
N GLU A 73 8.91 -14.15 1.68
CA GLU A 73 9.77 -14.51 2.79
C GLU A 73 10.82 -13.40 2.94
N GLY A 74 10.99 -12.87 4.14
CA GLY A 74 11.85 -11.72 4.42
C GLY A 74 11.12 -10.38 4.46
N THR A 75 11.50 -9.55 5.43
CA THR A 75 10.96 -8.19 5.60
C THR A 75 11.81 -7.12 4.93
N ASP A 76 13.03 -7.50 4.54
CA ASP A 76 14.06 -6.59 4.13
C ASP A 76 14.50 -6.91 2.72
N GLU A 77 14.73 -5.85 1.97
CA GLU A 77 15.05 -5.92 0.57
C GLU A 77 16.55 -5.85 0.36
N LEU A 78 17.14 -6.85 -0.28
CA LEU A 78 18.50 -6.74 -0.80
C LEU A 78 18.49 -5.74 -1.97
N LEU A 79 18.96 -4.52 -1.71
CA LEU A 79 19.07 -3.48 -2.72
C LEU A 79 20.12 -3.84 -3.77
N GLY A 80 21.21 -4.50 -3.38
CA GLY A 80 22.24 -4.94 -4.32
C GLY A 80 23.55 -5.39 -3.66
N THR A 81 24.47 -5.90 -4.47
CA THR A 81 25.74 -6.48 -4.03
C THR A 81 26.92 -5.92 -4.81
N LEU A 82 27.86 -5.26 -4.14
CA LEU A 82 29.19 -4.96 -4.69
C LEU A 82 30.11 -6.15 -4.48
N ALA A 83 30.24 -6.99 -5.49
CA ALA A 83 31.03 -8.21 -5.40
C ALA A 83 32.56 -7.98 -5.50
N ASN A 84 33.33 -8.91 -4.95
CA ASN A 84 34.79 -9.05 -5.15
C ASN A 84 35.62 -7.80 -4.81
N GLN A 85 35.24 -7.06 -3.78
CA GLN A 85 35.97 -5.90 -3.29
C GLN A 85 37.26 -6.36 -2.59
N ASN A 86 38.42 -6.21 -3.24
CA ASN A 86 39.70 -6.54 -2.65
C ASN A 86 40.06 -5.55 -1.53
N ILE A 87 40.19 -6.05 -0.30
CA ILE A 87 40.55 -5.25 0.87
C ILE A 87 41.79 -5.81 1.59
N GLN A 88 42.62 -4.90 2.09
CA GLN A 88 43.80 -5.20 2.88
C GLN A 88 43.76 -4.33 4.13
N LEU A 89 43.60 -4.95 5.29
CA LEU A 89 43.39 -4.26 6.56
C LEU A 89 44.22 -4.89 7.67
N ALA A 90 45.16 -4.14 8.23
CA ALA A 90 45.80 -4.49 9.50
C ALA A 90 44.76 -4.44 10.66
N PRO A 91 45.03 -5.09 11.81
CA PRO A 91 44.21 -4.95 13.00
C PRO A 91 43.94 -3.47 13.35
N GLY A 92 42.68 -3.11 13.51
CA GLY A 92 42.20 -1.75 13.80
C GLY A 92 42.11 -0.81 12.59
N GLN A 93 42.54 -1.23 11.40
CA GLN A 93 42.47 -0.41 10.18
C GLN A 93 41.07 -0.47 9.55
N SER A 94 40.64 0.65 8.95
CA SER A 94 39.41 0.74 8.16
C SER A 94 39.68 1.07 6.70
N LYS A 95 38.80 0.63 5.81
CA LYS A 95 38.70 1.06 4.42
C LYS A 95 37.26 1.50 4.15
N THR A 96 37.09 2.70 3.62
CA THR A 96 35.79 3.21 3.19
C THR A 96 35.58 2.89 1.71
N ILE A 97 34.39 2.38 1.40
CA ILE A 97 33.90 2.12 0.05
C ILE A 97 32.68 3.00 -0.16
N THR A 98 32.65 3.76 -1.24
CA THR A 98 31.45 4.49 -1.66
C THR A 98 30.57 3.54 -2.47
N VAL A 99 29.36 3.28 -1.98
CA VAL A 99 28.33 2.54 -2.71
C VAL A 99 27.47 3.53 -3.46
N ASP A 100 27.35 3.35 -4.77
CA ASP A 100 26.58 4.19 -5.68
C ASP A 100 25.35 3.42 -6.17
N PHE A 101 24.17 3.81 -5.69
CA PHE A 101 22.90 3.16 -6.00
C PHE A 101 22.42 3.45 -7.43
N SER A 102 23.01 4.42 -8.13
CA SER A 102 22.62 4.73 -9.52
C SER A 102 23.00 3.65 -10.53
N GLN A 103 23.75 2.63 -10.11
CA GLN A 103 24.18 1.55 -10.97
C GLN A 103 23.09 0.49 -11.16
N SER A 104 23.06 -0.15 -12.34
CA SER A 104 22.05 -1.16 -12.70
C SER A 104 21.98 -2.36 -11.76
N GLU A 105 23.04 -2.62 -10.99
CA GLU A 105 23.11 -3.71 -10.01
C GLU A 105 22.28 -3.46 -8.73
N PHE A 106 21.77 -2.23 -8.54
CA PHE A 106 20.97 -1.83 -7.38
C PHE A 106 19.47 -1.59 -7.68
N ARG A 107 18.97 -2.13 -8.81
CA ARG A 107 17.59 -1.93 -9.28
C ARG A 107 16.70 -3.08 -8.80
N THR A 108 16.23 -3.02 -7.56
CA THR A 108 15.11 -3.87 -7.10
C THR A 108 13.93 -2.97 -6.71
N PRO A 109 12.72 -3.23 -7.23
CA PRO A 109 11.50 -2.58 -6.78
C PRO A 109 11.15 -2.99 -5.37
N SER A 110 10.78 -1.99 -4.58
CA SER A 110 10.77 -2.12 -3.14
C SER A 110 9.51 -2.74 -2.57
N VAL A 111 9.72 -3.63 -1.60
CA VAL A 111 8.69 -4.05 -0.65
C VAL A 111 8.51 -3.04 0.49
N VAL A 112 9.42 -2.06 0.58
CA VAL A 112 9.41 -0.97 1.54
C VAL A 112 8.86 0.29 0.88
N SER A 113 7.90 0.96 1.53
CA SER A 113 7.45 2.26 1.03
C SER A 113 8.62 3.27 1.06
N PRO A 114 8.90 3.99 -0.05
CA PRO A 114 9.91 5.05 -0.04
C PRO A 114 9.53 6.14 0.98
N GLY A 115 10.47 6.96 1.43
CA GLY A 115 10.23 8.06 2.38
C GLY A 115 10.91 7.89 3.73
N LEU A 116 10.73 6.76 4.43
CA LEU A 116 11.46 6.45 5.67
C LEU A 116 11.75 4.95 5.79
N TYR A 117 13.04 4.61 5.90
CA TYR A 117 13.51 3.23 6.01
C TYR A 117 14.90 3.16 6.66
N TYR A 118 15.32 1.96 7.05
CA TYR A 118 16.69 1.67 7.49
C TYR A 118 17.50 1.08 6.33
N LEU A 119 18.70 1.60 6.14
CA LEU A 119 19.70 0.99 5.28
C LEU A 119 20.63 0.12 6.12
N PHE A 120 20.85 -1.12 5.70
CA PHE A 120 21.81 -2.05 6.30
C PHE A 120 22.93 -2.37 5.32
N ALA A 121 24.12 -2.68 5.86
CA ALA A 121 25.26 -3.14 5.10
C ALA A 121 25.83 -4.41 5.72
N GLU A 122 26.12 -5.41 4.87
CA GLU A 122 26.69 -6.69 5.27
C GLU A 122 27.96 -6.96 4.45
N VAL A 123 29.03 -7.40 5.12
CA VAL A 123 30.27 -7.83 4.46
C VAL A 123 30.42 -9.35 4.56
N ASN A 124 30.58 -10.00 3.42
CA ASN A 124 30.72 -11.44 3.32
C ASN A 124 32.11 -11.81 2.78
N GLN A 125 32.72 -12.85 3.35
CA GLN A 125 33.93 -13.47 2.80
C GLN A 125 33.63 -14.92 2.42
N GLY A 126 33.45 -15.18 1.12
CA GLY A 126 32.88 -16.45 0.67
C GLY A 126 31.46 -16.63 1.22
N ASN A 127 31.11 -17.84 1.68
CA ASN A 127 29.77 -18.14 2.21
C ASN A 127 29.57 -17.76 3.69
N ASN A 128 30.54 -17.10 4.33
CA ASN A 128 30.47 -16.76 5.75
C ASN A 128 30.14 -15.28 5.94
N THR A 129 29.02 -15.00 6.61
CA THR A 129 28.65 -13.68 7.10
C THR A 129 29.57 -13.27 8.25
N ILE A 130 30.21 -12.10 8.14
CA ILE A 130 31.09 -11.55 9.19
C ILE A 130 30.38 -10.32 9.76
N ASN A 131 29.70 -10.51 10.91
CA ASN A 131 28.76 -9.57 11.51
C ASN A 131 29.34 -8.18 11.85
N SER A 132 28.73 -7.13 11.33
CA SER A 132 27.90 -6.19 12.12
C SER A 132 27.22 -5.21 11.15
N SER A 133 25.90 -5.23 11.06
CA SER A 133 25.16 -4.19 10.34
C SER A 133 24.60 -3.20 11.37
N GLN A 134 24.79 -1.90 11.14
CA GLN A 134 24.06 -0.86 11.86
C GLN A 134 23.05 -0.27 10.90
N GLY A 135 21.77 -0.33 11.22
CA GLY A 135 20.75 0.33 10.43
C GLY A 135 20.99 1.83 10.43
N LYS A 136 21.15 2.42 9.25
CA LYS A 136 21.18 3.87 9.07
C LYS A 136 19.82 4.32 8.57
N ILE A 137 19.12 5.12 9.38
CA ILE A 137 17.84 5.69 8.97
C ILE A 137 18.08 6.61 7.76
N ILE A 138 17.33 6.38 6.71
CA ILE A 138 17.22 7.23 5.54
C ILE A 138 15.85 7.89 5.58
N THR A 139 15.84 9.21 5.44
CA THR A 139 14.64 10.01 5.28
C THR A 139 14.65 10.69 3.92
N GLN A 140 13.53 10.60 3.21
CA GLN A 140 13.31 11.20 1.90
C GLN A 140 12.00 11.99 1.94
N GLY A 141 12.02 13.20 1.38
CA GLY A 141 10.89 14.11 1.43
C GLY A 141 10.66 14.72 2.82
N ASP A 142 9.52 15.40 2.96
CA ASP A 142 9.11 15.98 4.24
C ASP A 142 8.52 14.93 5.19
N VAL A 143 8.17 15.36 6.40
CA VAL A 143 7.65 14.46 7.43
C VAL A 143 6.28 13.86 7.09
N VAL A 144 5.44 14.47 6.26
CA VAL A 144 4.17 13.87 5.82
C VAL A 144 4.46 12.65 4.96
N ILE A 145 5.40 12.76 4.03
CA ILE A 145 5.85 11.64 3.20
C ILE A 145 6.44 10.53 4.08
N GLN A 146 7.34 10.86 5.01
CA GLN A 146 7.95 9.88 5.90
C GLN A 146 6.91 9.09 6.73
N TRP A 147 5.90 9.78 7.27
CA TRP A 147 4.87 9.14 8.08
C TRP A 147 3.80 8.43 7.24
N ASN A 148 3.63 8.78 5.97
CA ASN A 148 2.91 7.95 4.99
C ASN A 148 3.63 6.60 4.81
N SER A 149 4.96 6.61 4.63
CA SER A 149 5.75 5.38 4.49
C SER A 149 5.61 4.46 5.70
N ILE A 150 5.72 5.04 6.91
CA ILE A 150 5.55 4.30 8.16
C ILE A 150 4.16 3.64 8.22
N LEU A 151 3.12 4.36 7.82
CA LEU A 151 1.75 3.84 7.76
C LEU A 151 1.60 2.69 6.74
N LEU A 152 2.16 2.82 5.54
CA LEU A 152 2.09 1.76 4.53
C LEU A 152 2.83 0.50 5.00
N ASN A 153 4.02 0.66 5.59
CA ASN A 153 4.77 -0.44 6.17
C ASN A 153 4.01 -1.10 7.33
N ALA A 154 3.35 -0.30 8.19
CA ALA A 154 2.53 -0.83 9.29
C ALA A 154 1.32 -1.67 8.81
N ILE A 155 0.70 -1.30 7.69
CA ILE A 155 -0.40 -2.05 7.08
C ILE A 155 0.10 -3.41 6.58
N ALA A 156 1.23 -3.43 5.86
CA ALA A 156 1.87 -4.65 5.34
C ALA A 156 2.32 -5.56 6.50
N ASP A 157 2.93 -4.99 7.53
CA ASP A 157 3.44 -5.75 8.68
C ASP A 157 2.36 -6.48 9.48
N SER A 158 1.15 -5.93 9.54
CA SER A 158 0.02 -6.60 10.20
C SER A 158 -0.32 -7.97 9.59
N GLY A 159 0.00 -8.22 8.31
CA GLY A 159 -0.21 -9.51 7.67
C GLY A 159 0.96 -10.49 7.74
N LYS A 160 2.12 -10.06 8.25
CA LYS A 160 3.31 -10.91 8.38
C LYS A 160 3.07 -11.97 9.46
N GLY A 161 3.43 -13.22 9.15
CA GLY A 161 3.38 -14.35 10.08
C GLY A 161 1.99 -14.94 10.37
N ASP A 162 0.88 -14.29 10.02
CA ASP A 162 -0.48 -14.82 10.24
C ASP A 162 -1.49 -14.19 9.25
N ALA A 163 -1.99 -14.99 8.30
CA ALA A 163 -2.96 -14.55 7.28
C ALA A 163 -4.26 -13.98 7.86
N LEU A 164 -4.66 -14.48 9.02
CA LEU A 164 -5.90 -14.08 9.66
C LEU A 164 -5.79 -12.69 10.33
N LYS A 165 -4.61 -12.06 10.31
CA LYS A 165 -4.33 -10.76 10.94
C LYS A 165 -4.03 -9.62 9.97
N GLY A 166 -3.95 -9.90 8.67
CA GLY A 166 -3.74 -8.88 7.65
C GLY A 166 -4.80 -7.78 7.71
N THR A 167 -4.39 -6.53 7.45
CA THR A 167 -5.33 -5.40 7.42
C THR A 167 -6.16 -5.49 6.15
N ALA A 168 -7.47 -5.74 6.25
CA ALA A 168 -8.35 -5.82 5.08
C ALA A 168 -8.38 -4.50 4.29
N PRO A 169 -8.58 -4.50 2.95
CA PRO A 169 -8.52 -3.28 2.14
C PRO A 169 -9.41 -2.12 2.63
N PRO A 170 -10.66 -2.33 3.08
CA PRO A 170 -11.49 -1.24 3.60
C PRO A 170 -10.95 -0.66 4.91
N ILE A 171 -10.42 -1.52 5.79
CA ILE A 171 -9.78 -1.10 7.06
C ILE A 171 -8.51 -0.30 6.75
N ALA A 172 -7.72 -0.72 5.76
CA ALA A 172 -6.52 -0.01 5.32
C ALA A 172 -6.85 1.41 4.87
N ALA A 173 -7.84 1.59 3.97
CA ALA A 173 -8.29 2.90 3.51
C ALA A 173 -8.80 3.78 4.68
N ARG A 174 -9.58 3.22 5.60
CA ARG A 174 -10.05 3.93 6.81
C ARG A 174 -8.90 4.38 7.71
N ASN A 175 -7.92 3.50 7.95
CA ASN A 175 -6.77 3.81 8.79
C ASN A 175 -5.94 4.93 8.15
N GLN A 176 -5.73 4.88 6.84
CA GLN A 176 -5.04 5.93 6.10
C GLN A 176 -5.78 7.28 6.18
N ALA A 177 -7.10 7.29 6.09
CA ALA A 177 -7.91 8.50 6.24
C ALA A 177 -7.78 9.13 7.63
N ILE A 178 -7.79 8.32 8.69
CA ILE A 178 -7.62 8.80 10.08
C ILE A 178 -6.25 9.46 10.26
N VAL A 179 -5.18 8.80 9.81
CA VAL A 179 -3.82 9.33 9.96
C VAL A 179 -3.65 10.62 9.17
N HIS A 180 -4.05 10.63 7.89
CA HIS A 180 -3.83 11.80 7.03
C HIS A 180 -4.78 12.96 7.34
N ALA A 181 -6.00 12.72 7.81
CA ALA A 181 -6.85 13.78 8.35
C ALA A 181 -6.25 14.41 9.62
N ALA A 182 -5.65 13.61 10.50
CA ALA A 182 -4.96 14.12 11.68
C ALA A 182 -3.72 14.94 11.33
N ILE A 183 -2.89 14.47 10.39
CA ILE A 183 -1.75 15.22 9.87
C ILE A 183 -2.22 16.54 9.25
N TYR A 184 -3.23 16.50 8.39
CA TYR A 184 -3.75 17.68 7.71
C TYR A 184 -4.26 18.75 8.68
N ASP A 185 -5.14 18.40 9.62
CA ASP A 185 -5.67 19.39 10.54
C ASP A 185 -4.59 19.95 11.47
N ALA A 186 -3.57 19.16 11.82
CA ALA A 186 -2.43 19.61 12.63
C ALA A 186 -1.53 20.60 11.86
N VAL A 187 -1.25 20.32 10.58
CA VAL A 187 -0.48 21.23 9.71
C VAL A 187 -1.30 22.48 9.38
N ASN A 188 -2.55 22.32 8.97
CA ASN A 188 -3.45 23.39 8.56
C ASN A 188 -3.88 24.30 9.73
N ALA A 189 -3.85 23.81 10.98
CA ALA A 189 -3.99 24.66 12.16
C ALA A 189 -2.99 25.84 12.18
N ILE A 190 -1.79 25.60 11.67
CA ILE A 190 -0.66 26.53 11.65
C ILE A 190 -0.53 27.20 10.28
N ASP A 191 -0.66 26.43 9.20
CA ASP A 191 -0.59 26.92 7.80
C ASP A 191 -1.76 27.83 7.44
N ARG A 192 -2.98 27.38 7.79
CA ARG A 192 -4.25 28.07 7.60
C ARG A 192 -4.56 28.46 6.15
N SER A 193 -3.98 27.78 5.17
CA SER A 193 -4.26 28.00 3.75
C SER A 193 -5.65 27.52 3.33
N HIS A 194 -6.22 26.55 4.04
CA HIS A 194 -7.49 25.90 3.69
C HIS A 194 -8.39 25.70 4.91
N LYS A 195 -9.62 25.25 4.70
CA LYS A 195 -10.51 24.88 5.83
C LYS A 195 -10.04 23.61 6.54
N PRO A 196 -10.14 23.54 7.88
CA PRO A 196 -9.92 22.27 8.60
C PRO A 196 -10.96 21.23 8.16
N TYR A 197 -10.57 19.96 8.20
CA TYR A 197 -11.45 18.82 7.99
C TYR A 197 -12.45 18.69 9.14
N LEU A 198 -11.97 18.56 10.37
CA LEU A 198 -12.81 18.36 11.55
C LEU A 198 -12.39 19.24 12.72
N VAL A 199 -11.09 19.37 12.98
CA VAL A 199 -10.55 20.00 14.17
C VAL A 199 -10.05 21.40 13.85
N ASN A 200 -10.75 22.42 14.35
CA ASN A 200 -10.34 23.80 14.19
C ASN A 200 -9.53 24.29 15.41
N ILE A 201 -8.24 24.55 15.20
CA ILE A 201 -7.37 25.17 16.20
C ILE A 201 -7.31 26.69 15.99
N SER A 202 -7.46 27.45 17.07
CA SER A 202 -7.43 28.92 16.98
C SER A 202 -6.04 29.43 16.60
N ALA A 203 -5.98 30.53 15.84
CA ALA A 203 -4.71 31.15 15.44
C ALA A 203 -3.83 31.53 16.65
N SER A 204 -4.43 31.96 17.76
CA SER A 204 -3.71 32.27 19.00
C SER A 204 -3.10 31.04 19.66
N GLU A 205 -3.78 29.90 19.60
CA GLU A 205 -3.27 28.63 20.13
C GLU A 205 -2.08 28.16 19.27
N ALA A 206 -2.26 28.15 17.95
CA ALA A 206 -1.25 27.72 16.97
C ALA A 206 -0.04 28.65 16.83
N ALA A 207 -0.14 29.91 17.27
CA ALA A 207 0.91 30.91 17.10
C ALA A 207 2.28 30.43 17.62
N GLY A 208 3.26 30.36 16.71
CA GLY A 208 4.64 29.97 17.01
C GLY A 208 4.88 28.46 17.16
N ALA A 209 3.91 27.60 16.80
CA ALA A 209 4.11 26.15 16.71
C ALA A 209 4.87 25.74 15.42
N SER A 210 5.62 24.64 15.45
CA SER A 210 6.21 24.04 14.25
C SER A 210 5.19 23.14 13.54
N GLN A 211 5.06 23.30 12.22
CA GLN A 211 4.22 22.45 11.37
C GLN A 211 4.75 21.02 11.31
N GLU A 212 6.07 20.83 11.17
CA GLU A 212 6.63 19.47 11.12
C GLU A 212 6.38 18.73 12.44
N VAL A 213 6.59 19.39 13.58
CA VAL A 213 6.36 18.76 14.89
C VAL A 213 4.88 18.43 15.09
N ALA A 214 3.98 19.29 14.64
CA ALA A 214 2.54 19.02 14.71
C ALA A 214 2.12 17.84 13.82
N ALA A 215 2.64 17.76 12.59
CA ALA A 215 2.40 16.64 11.68
C ALA A 215 2.88 15.31 12.27
N VAL A 216 4.13 15.28 12.77
CA VAL A 216 4.75 14.08 13.34
C VAL A 216 4.03 13.61 14.61
N ALA A 217 3.66 14.53 15.51
CA ALA A 217 2.93 14.17 16.72
C ALA A 217 1.50 13.67 16.41
N ALA A 218 0.85 14.24 15.40
CA ALA A 218 -0.46 13.77 14.94
C ALA A 218 -0.40 12.36 14.33
N ALA A 219 0.57 12.14 13.43
CA ALA A 219 0.79 10.85 12.79
C ALA A 219 1.12 9.74 13.81
N HIS A 220 2.09 10.00 14.70
CA HIS A 220 2.49 9.08 15.76
C HIS A 220 1.30 8.67 16.62
N LYS A 221 0.53 9.65 17.12
CA LYS A 221 -0.60 9.39 17.99
C LYS A 221 -1.68 8.55 17.28
N ALA A 222 -2.04 8.92 16.05
CA ALA A 222 -3.02 8.17 15.26
C ALA A 222 -2.55 6.72 15.00
N LEU A 223 -1.29 6.52 14.62
CA LEU A 223 -0.73 5.19 14.37
C LEU A 223 -0.67 4.31 15.62
N VAL A 224 -0.29 4.87 16.78
CA VAL A 224 -0.29 4.12 18.05
C VAL A 224 -1.70 3.66 18.43
N ASP A 225 -2.72 4.48 18.17
CA ASP A 225 -4.11 4.12 18.46
C ASP A 225 -4.65 3.06 17.49
N LEU A 226 -4.25 3.11 16.22
CA LEU A 226 -4.70 2.19 15.17
C LEU A 226 -3.94 0.86 15.17
N PHE A 227 -2.65 0.85 15.50
CA PHE A 227 -1.75 -0.30 15.45
C PHE A 227 -0.99 -0.47 16.78
N PRO A 228 -1.68 -0.75 17.90
CA PRO A 228 -1.08 -0.75 19.23
C PRO A 228 0.05 -1.79 19.41
N SER A 229 0.02 -2.90 18.66
CA SER A 229 1.09 -3.90 18.67
C SER A 229 2.42 -3.40 18.11
N GLN A 230 2.39 -2.35 17.27
CA GLN A 230 3.56 -1.76 16.62
C GLN A 230 4.05 -0.49 17.32
N LYS A 231 3.46 -0.15 18.49
CA LYS A 231 3.76 1.08 19.25
C LYS A 231 5.26 1.34 19.46
N ALA A 232 6.02 0.30 19.82
CA ALA A 232 7.45 0.45 20.11
C ALA A 232 8.23 0.96 18.89
N THR A 233 7.87 0.49 17.68
CA THR A 233 8.47 0.94 16.42
C THR A 233 8.13 2.41 16.17
N PHE A 234 6.87 2.81 16.31
CA PHE A 234 6.47 4.21 16.13
C PHE A 234 7.09 5.15 17.16
N ASP A 235 7.19 4.73 18.42
CA ASP A 235 7.89 5.49 19.46
C ASP A 235 9.37 5.72 19.09
N GLY A 236 10.03 4.73 18.50
CA GLY A 236 11.41 4.85 18.02
C GLY A 236 11.58 5.94 16.96
N TYR A 237 10.72 5.94 15.94
CA TYR A 237 10.71 6.98 14.89
C TYR A 237 10.38 8.36 15.45
N TYR A 238 9.37 8.44 16.33
CA TYR A 238 8.94 9.69 16.96
C TYR A 238 10.05 10.31 17.81
N GLN A 239 10.71 9.52 18.66
CA GLN A 239 11.81 10.02 19.50
C GLN A 239 13.02 10.44 18.67
N THR A 240 13.34 9.70 17.60
CA THR A 240 14.42 10.08 16.68
C THR A 240 14.17 11.47 16.08
N PHE A 241 12.96 11.70 15.56
CA PHE A 241 12.56 13.00 15.05
C PHE A 241 12.61 14.09 16.13
N LEU A 242 12.00 13.87 17.30
CA LEU A 242 11.98 14.89 18.35
C LEU A 242 13.38 15.26 18.84
N ASN A 243 14.32 14.31 18.92
CA ASN A 243 15.70 14.59 19.32
C ASN A 243 16.46 15.46 18.31
N SER A 244 16.05 15.44 17.03
CA SER A 244 16.60 16.31 15.98
C SER A 244 16.09 17.75 16.03
N VAL A 245 14.96 18.00 16.70
CA VAL A 245 14.33 19.31 16.78
C VAL A 245 14.75 20.02 18.08
N PRO A 246 15.28 21.26 18.03
CA PRO A 246 15.65 22.02 19.21
C PRO A 246 14.48 22.19 20.20
N ASP A 247 14.78 22.11 21.49
CA ASP A 247 13.78 22.38 22.52
C ASP A 247 13.34 23.84 22.51
N GLY A 248 12.04 24.07 22.72
CA GLY A 248 11.47 25.40 22.76
C GLY A 248 9.97 25.42 22.49
N THR A 249 9.40 26.63 22.48
CA THR A 249 7.95 26.85 22.32
C THR A 249 7.38 26.21 21.05
N ALA A 250 8.12 26.27 19.93
CA ALA A 250 7.66 25.71 18.67
C ALA A 250 7.46 24.19 18.73
N LYS A 251 8.41 23.47 19.35
CA LYS A 251 8.34 22.02 19.57
C LYS A 251 7.22 21.66 20.54
N THR A 252 7.17 22.31 21.71
CA THR A 252 6.14 22.03 22.72
C THR A 252 4.73 22.26 22.19
N LYS A 253 4.49 23.39 21.49
CA LYS A 253 3.17 23.66 20.91
C LYS A 253 2.84 22.73 19.75
N GLY A 254 3.81 22.40 18.89
CA GLY A 254 3.62 21.43 17.82
C GLY A 254 3.13 20.09 18.35
N ILE A 255 3.78 19.55 19.38
CA ILE A 255 3.38 18.29 20.04
C ILE A 255 1.93 18.39 20.55
N GLN A 256 1.62 19.44 21.32
CA GLN A 256 0.29 19.65 21.89
C GLN A 256 -0.80 19.72 20.83
N ILE A 257 -0.56 20.44 19.73
CA ILE A 257 -1.52 20.57 18.62
C ILE A 257 -1.71 19.23 17.92
N GLY A 258 -0.61 18.55 17.55
CA GLY A 258 -0.66 17.28 16.84
C GLY A 258 -1.41 16.21 17.62
N GLU A 259 -1.07 16.02 18.90
CA GLU A 259 -1.76 15.07 19.78
C GLU A 259 -3.24 15.43 19.98
N LYS A 260 -3.56 16.72 20.16
CA LYS A 260 -4.94 17.19 20.34
C LYS A 260 -5.80 16.95 19.10
N VAL A 261 -5.24 17.18 17.90
CA VAL A 261 -5.92 16.94 16.63
C VAL A 261 -6.12 15.44 16.43
N ALA A 262 -5.07 14.63 16.55
CA ALA A 262 -5.16 13.17 16.35
C ALA A 262 -6.16 12.51 17.30
N ASN A 263 -6.17 12.90 18.57
CA ASN A 263 -7.17 12.40 19.53
C ASN A 263 -8.60 12.71 19.10
N GLN A 264 -8.87 13.94 18.62
CA GLN A 264 -10.22 14.32 18.21
C GLN A 264 -10.66 13.61 16.92
N ILE A 265 -9.75 13.48 15.94
CA ILE A 265 -10.02 12.72 14.71
C ILE A 265 -10.31 11.26 15.05
N TYR A 266 -9.44 10.60 15.81
CA TYR A 266 -9.62 9.19 16.20
C TYR A 266 -10.90 8.97 17.01
N ASN A 267 -11.17 9.82 18.01
CA ASN A 267 -12.39 9.73 18.82
C ASN A 267 -13.66 9.95 18.00
N GLY A 268 -13.61 10.84 17.00
CA GLY A 268 -14.72 11.03 16.04
C GLY A 268 -15.04 9.78 15.22
N ARG A 269 -14.10 8.83 15.13
CA ARG A 269 -14.25 7.57 14.38
C ARG A 269 -14.47 6.33 15.25
N GLN A 270 -14.40 6.41 16.58
CA GLN A 270 -14.52 5.22 17.44
C GLN A 270 -15.87 4.49 17.32
N ASN A 271 -16.94 5.22 16.97
CA ASN A 271 -18.30 4.68 16.85
C ASN A 271 -18.87 4.83 15.44
N ASP A 272 -17.99 4.82 14.43
CA ASP A 272 -18.39 4.97 13.02
C ASP A 272 -18.96 3.70 12.40
N GLY A 273 -19.13 2.61 13.17
CA GLY A 273 -19.65 1.34 12.68
C GLY A 273 -18.60 0.35 12.19
N SER A 274 -17.31 0.74 12.08
CA SER A 274 -16.26 -0.14 11.53
C SER A 274 -16.03 -1.43 12.32
N ASN A 275 -16.24 -1.36 13.64
CA ASN A 275 -16.00 -2.47 14.57
C ASN A 275 -17.27 -3.28 14.89
N ILE A 276 -18.40 -2.99 14.23
CA ILE A 276 -19.63 -3.76 14.41
C ILE A 276 -19.42 -5.13 13.76
N ASN A 277 -19.69 -6.20 14.51
CA ASN A 277 -19.77 -7.53 13.93
C ASN A 277 -21.22 -7.81 13.52
N VAL A 278 -21.44 -8.24 12.28
CA VAL A 278 -22.77 -8.63 11.79
C VAL A 278 -22.76 -10.10 11.38
N ASN A 279 -23.80 -10.82 11.77
CA ASN A 279 -24.03 -12.16 11.25
C ASN A 279 -24.59 -12.03 9.84
N TYR A 280 -23.80 -12.41 8.86
CA TYR A 280 -24.19 -12.40 7.45
C TYR A 280 -24.34 -13.83 6.95
N THR A 281 -25.48 -14.09 6.34
CA THR A 281 -25.77 -15.34 5.65
C THR A 281 -26.03 -14.97 4.19
N PRO A 282 -25.19 -15.43 3.24
CA PRO A 282 -25.43 -15.18 1.83
C PRO A 282 -26.80 -15.71 1.39
N GLY A 283 -27.40 -15.03 0.43
CA GLY A 283 -28.60 -15.50 -0.25
C GLY A 283 -28.39 -16.83 -1.00
N ASN A 284 -29.50 -17.41 -1.47
CA ASN A 284 -29.50 -18.68 -2.22
C ASN A 284 -30.24 -18.59 -3.58
N GLY A 285 -30.58 -17.38 -4.00
CA GLY A 285 -31.17 -17.06 -5.28
C GLY A 285 -30.18 -17.14 -6.45
N ILE A 286 -30.70 -16.94 -7.65
CA ILE A 286 -29.89 -16.89 -8.87
C ILE A 286 -29.06 -15.61 -8.83
N GLY A 287 -27.74 -15.77 -8.98
CA GLY A 287 -26.80 -14.64 -8.93
C GLY A 287 -26.29 -14.29 -7.54
N ASP A 288 -26.82 -14.91 -6.48
CA ASP A 288 -26.37 -14.64 -5.11
C ASP A 288 -24.96 -15.19 -4.88
N TRP A 289 -24.16 -14.40 -4.17
CA TRP A 289 -22.77 -14.68 -3.86
C TRP A 289 -22.65 -15.92 -2.98
N LYS A 290 -21.67 -16.74 -3.30
CA LYS A 290 -21.28 -17.91 -2.51
C LYS A 290 -19.90 -17.69 -1.91
N PRO A 291 -19.66 -18.11 -0.65
CA PRO A 291 -18.34 -18.04 -0.05
C PRO A 291 -17.27 -18.72 -0.91
N THR A 292 -16.09 -18.11 -0.98
CA THR A 292 -14.91 -18.67 -1.64
C THR A 292 -14.08 -19.50 -0.64
N PHE A 293 -13.13 -20.30 -1.11
CA PHE A 293 -12.43 -21.31 -0.30
C PHE A 293 -11.09 -20.80 0.30
N THR A 294 -10.63 -21.42 1.40
CA THR A 294 -9.50 -21.01 2.25
C THR A 294 -8.13 -21.43 1.72
N ASP A 295 -8.04 -22.52 0.98
CA ASP A 295 -6.81 -23.09 0.40
C ASP A 295 -6.41 -22.44 -0.94
N GLY A 296 -7.13 -21.42 -1.40
CA GLY A 296 -6.92 -20.80 -2.73
C GLY A 296 -7.39 -21.72 -3.87
N GLU A 297 -7.43 -23.03 -3.63
CA GLU A 297 -8.08 -24.02 -4.46
C GLU A 297 -9.59 -23.86 -4.37
N THR A 298 -10.25 -23.79 -5.52
CA THR A 298 -11.68 -23.52 -5.56
C THR A 298 -12.48 -24.82 -5.50
N THR A 299 -11.90 -25.88 -4.94
CA THR A 299 -12.52 -27.20 -4.87
C THR A 299 -13.66 -27.16 -3.86
N ASN A 300 -14.82 -27.70 -4.27
CA ASN A 300 -16.09 -27.57 -3.57
C ASN A 300 -16.10 -28.40 -2.26
N ASN A 301 -15.41 -27.87 -1.24
CA ASN A 301 -15.26 -28.43 0.08
C ASN A 301 -15.88 -27.46 1.10
N ASP A 302 -17.10 -27.75 1.54
CA ASP A 302 -17.85 -26.93 2.52
C ASP A 302 -17.11 -26.70 3.86
N THR A 303 -16.07 -27.48 4.18
CA THR A 303 -15.29 -27.31 5.41
C THR A 303 -14.19 -26.25 5.34
N ASN A 304 -13.94 -25.69 4.15
CA ASN A 304 -12.85 -24.74 3.87
C ASN A 304 -13.35 -23.37 3.37
N MET A 305 -14.56 -22.91 3.68
CA MET A 305 -15.04 -21.60 3.18
C MET A 305 -14.48 -20.43 4.00
N LYS A 306 -13.98 -19.38 3.32
CA LYS A 306 -13.61 -18.09 3.94
C LYS A 306 -14.89 -17.34 4.35
N PRO A 307 -14.95 -16.74 5.55
CA PRO A 307 -16.08 -15.91 5.94
C PRO A 307 -16.19 -14.67 5.05
N ALA A 308 -17.41 -14.18 4.86
CA ALA A 308 -17.65 -12.94 4.12
C ALA A 308 -16.88 -11.78 4.76
N LEU A 309 -16.10 -11.06 3.96
CA LEU A 309 -15.23 -10.00 4.44
C LEU A 309 -16.00 -8.70 4.70
N LEU A 310 -16.18 -8.39 5.99
CA LEU A 310 -16.74 -7.12 6.48
C LEU A 310 -18.12 -6.79 5.89
N PRO A 311 -19.14 -7.67 5.99
CA PRO A 311 -20.49 -7.42 5.49
C PRO A 311 -21.15 -6.14 6.00
N GLN A 312 -20.71 -5.62 7.15
CA GLN A 312 -21.19 -4.37 7.71
C GLN A 312 -20.61 -3.11 7.06
N TRP A 313 -19.56 -3.22 6.23
CA TRP A 313 -18.70 -2.07 5.93
C TRP A 313 -19.40 -0.93 5.18
N GLY A 314 -20.44 -1.23 4.40
CA GLY A 314 -21.29 -0.22 3.77
C GLY A 314 -22.07 0.66 4.76
N LEU A 315 -22.18 0.23 6.02
CA LEU A 315 -22.83 0.96 7.12
C LEU A 315 -21.86 1.84 7.92
N VAL A 316 -20.57 1.82 7.58
CA VAL A 316 -19.61 2.72 8.23
C VAL A 316 -19.97 4.16 7.90
N THR A 317 -20.05 5.03 8.92
CA THR A 317 -20.29 6.47 8.73
C THR A 317 -19.25 7.02 7.77
N PRO A 318 -19.61 7.61 6.62
CA PRO A 318 -18.60 8.17 5.72
C PRO A 318 -17.73 9.26 6.37
N PHE A 319 -16.58 9.55 5.76
CA PHE A 319 -15.68 10.63 6.13
C PHE A 319 -16.11 11.96 5.50
N ALA A 320 -16.54 11.94 4.23
CA ALA A 320 -16.85 13.12 3.46
C ALA A 320 -18.24 13.05 2.79
N ILE A 321 -18.53 11.97 2.06
CA ILE A 321 -19.81 11.84 1.35
C ILE A 321 -21.00 11.75 2.33
N PRO A 322 -22.18 12.25 1.96
CA PRO A 322 -23.35 12.23 2.84
C PRO A 322 -23.86 10.81 3.17
N SER A 323 -23.85 9.90 2.19
CA SER A 323 -24.20 8.49 2.38
C SER A 323 -23.70 7.60 1.26
N ALA A 324 -23.36 6.35 1.57
CA ALA A 324 -22.86 5.38 0.60
C ALA A 324 -23.86 5.12 -0.56
N SER A 325 -25.15 4.99 -0.21
CA SER A 325 -26.23 4.70 -1.14
C SER A 325 -26.49 5.77 -2.20
N GLN A 326 -26.01 7.01 -2.01
CA GLN A 326 -26.12 8.08 -3.02
C GLN A 326 -25.07 7.95 -4.14
N PHE A 327 -24.01 7.19 -3.88
CA PHE A 327 -22.90 6.98 -4.81
C PHE A 327 -22.84 5.55 -5.33
N ARG A 328 -23.56 4.62 -4.69
CA ARG A 328 -23.77 3.26 -5.20
C ARG A 328 -24.43 3.32 -6.59
N PRO A 329 -24.06 2.45 -7.55
CA PRO A 329 -24.81 2.30 -8.80
C PRO A 329 -26.31 2.08 -8.54
N ASP A 330 -27.18 2.41 -9.49
CA ASP A 330 -28.63 2.24 -9.29
C ASP A 330 -29.07 0.77 -9.37
N SER A 331 -28.40 -0.04 -10.19
CA SER A 331 -28.74 -1.44 -10.44
C SER A 331 -27.52 -2.29 -10.73
N LEU A 332 -27.62 -3.59 -10.47
CA LEU A 332 -26.68 -4.58 -10.99
C LEU A 332 -26.88 -4.82 -12.50
N PRO A 333 -25.88 -5.36 -13.21
CA PRO A 333 -26.03 -5.83 -14.59
C PRO A 333 -27.12 -6.92 -14.72
N GLU A 334 -27.96 -6.83 -15.74
CA GLU A 334 -29.02 -7.81 -16.01
C GLU A 334 -28.44 -9.08 -16.65
N TYR A 335 -28.60 -10.24 -16.01
CA TYR A 335 -28.02 -11.51 -16.46
C TYR A 335 -28.53 -12.00 -17.82
N SER A 336 -29.74 -11.61 -18.21
CA SER A 336 -30.32 -11.93 -19.53
C SER A 336 -29.80 -11.02 -20.66
N SER A 337 -29.06 -9.95 -20.32
CA SER A 337 -28.67 -8.94 -21.30
C SER A 337 -27.53 -9.45 -22.20
N PRO A 338 -27.50 -9.04 -23.48
CA PRO A 338 -26.37 -9.32 -24.37
C PRO A 338 -25.02 -8.81 -23.84
N ASN A 339 -25.05 -7.74 -23.03
CA ASN A 339 -23.85 -7.21 -22.40
C ASN A 339 -23.30 -8.17 -21.34
N TYR A 340 -24.17 -8.71 -20.47
CA TYR A 340 -23.74 -9.72 -19.49
C TYR A 340 -23.14 -10.96 -20.17
N VAL A 341 -23.76 -11.46 -21.24
CA VAL A 341 -23.22 -12.59 -22.02
C VAL A 341 -21.83 -12.29 -22.58
N LYS A 342 -21.63 -11.08 -23.11
CA LYS A 342 -20.32 -10.64 -23.62
C LYS A 342 -19.28 -10.63 -22.51
N GLU A 343 -19.59 -10.05 -21.37
CA GLU A 343 -18.66 -9.92 -20.23
C GLU A 343 -18.36 -11.26 -19.56
N TYR A 344 -19.37 -12.12 -19.43
CA TYR A 344 -19.22 -13.51 -18.99
C TYR A 344 -18.21 -14.25 -19.86
N ASN A 345 -18.37 -14.16 -21.20
CA ASN A 345 -17.47 -14.85 -22.12
C ASN A 345 -16.07 -14.21 -22.17
N GLU A 346 -15.98 -12.89 -21.96
CA GLU A 346 -14.71 -12.18 -21.83
C GLU A 346 -13.92 -12.67 -20.62
N VAL A 347 -14.52 -12.68 -19.42
CA VAL A 347 -13.84 -13.17 -18.21
C VAL A 347 -13.60 -14.69 -18.27
N LYS A 348 -14.50 -15.47 -18.88
CA LYS A 348 -14.28 -16.91 -19.08
C LYS A 348 -13.05 -17.18 -19.96
N SER A 349 -12.86 -16.39 -21.02
CA SER A 349 -11.75 -16.53 -21.96
C SER A 349 -10.43 -15.97 -21.40
N LEU A 350 -10.46 -14.73 -20.91
CA LEU A 350 -9.26 -14.01 -20.48
C LEU A 350 -8.89 -14.26 -19.03
N GLY A 351 -9.84 -14.63 -18.17
CA GLY A 351 -9.63 -14.79 -16.73
C GLY A 351 -9.21 -16.19 -16.29
N ALA A 352 -9.29 -17.19 -17.18
CA ALA A 352 -8.96 -18.58 -16.86
C ALA A 352 -7.49 -18.73 -16.46
N GLU A 353 -7.17 -19.52 -15.44
CA GLU A 353 -5.79 -19.82 -15.03
C GLU A 353 -4.95 -20.29 -16.22
N ASN A 354 -5.49 -21.22 -17.01
CA ASN A 354 -4.87 -21.81 -18.20
C ASN A 354 -5.33 -21.14 -19.51
N SER A 355 -5.66 -19.85 -19.48
CA SER A 355 -6.12 -19.12 -20.67
C SER A 355 -5.12 -19.26 -21.83
N THR A 356 -5.65 -19.57 -23.02
CA THR A 356 -4.91 -19.56 -24.29
C THR A 356 -5.11 -18.27 -25.09
N THR A 357 -5.95 -17.36 -24.58
CA THR A 357 -6.29 -16.08 -25.22
C THR A 357 -5.61 -14.90 -24.53
N ARG A 358 -5.47 -14.94 -23.19
CA ARG A 358 -4.73 -13.95 -22.40
C ARG A 358 -3.26 -14.00 -22.78
N ASN A 359 -2.67 -12.85 -23.09
CA ASN A 359 -1.24 -12.76 -23.39
C ASN A 359 -0.39 -12.57 -22.12
N ALA A 360 0.94 -12.53 -22.27
CA ALA A 360 1.87 -12.40 -21.15
C ALA A 360 1.72 -11.06 -20.41
N ASP A 361 1.58 -9.94 -21.12
CA ASP A 361 1.39 -8.61 -20.52
C ASP A 361 0.08 -8.53 -19.72
N GLN A 362 -1.02 -9.11 -20.23
CA GLN A 362 -2.29 -9.18 -19.49
C GLN A 362 -2.20 -10.03 -18.22
N THR A 363 -1.36 -11.07 -18.22
CA THR A 363 -1.07 -11.86 -17.02
C THR A 363 -0.26 -11.06 -16.00
N GLU A 364 0.77 -10.34 -16.47
CA GLU A 364 1.56 -9.44 -15.62
C GLU A 364 0.68 -8.33 -15.03
N ILE A 365 -0.20 -7.70 -15.83
CA ILE A 365 -1.16 -6.68 -15.36
C ILE A 365 -2.02 -7.23 -14.22
N ALA A 366 -2.57 -8.44 -14.37
CA ALA A 366 -3.42 -9.05 -13.33
C ALA A 366 -2.67 -9.21 -12.01
N GLN A 367 -1.44 -9.72 -12.06
CA GLN A 367 -0.59 -9.93 -10.89
C GLN A 367 -0.09 -8.60 -10.30
N PHE A 368 0.31 -7.65 -11.16
CA PHE A 368 0.87 -6.35 -10.77
C PHE A 368 -0.08 -5.55 -9.88
N TRP A 369 -1.37 -5.54 -10.21
CA TRP A 369 -2.42 -4.83 -9.50
C TRP A 369 -3.13 -5.70 -8.44
N ALA A 370 -2.63 -6.92 -8.15
CA ALA A 370 -3.33 -7.85 -7.26
C ALA A 370 -3.51 -7.26 -5.86
N TYR A 371 -2.42 -7.03 -5.12
CA TYR A 371 -2.39 -6.47 -3.76
C TYR A 371 -3.38 -7.14 -2.79
N ASP A 372 -3.71 -8.40 -3.06
CA ASP A 372 -4.66 -9.22 -2.30
C ASP A 372 -3.96 -10.02 -1.20
N ARG A 373 -2.62 -10.09 -1.26
CA ARG A 373 -1.78 -10.67 -0.22
C ARG A 373 -1.81 -9.87 1.08
N ASP A 374 -1.80 -10.60 2.20
CA ASP A 374 -1.94 -10.01 3.54
C ASP A 374 -0.78 -9.14 3.97
N ASP A 375 0.41 -9.44 3.46
CA ASP A 375 1.68 -8.79 3.74
C ASP A 375 2.03 -7.68 2.73
N THR A 376 1.03 -7.12 2.05
CA THR A 376 1.14 -5.92 1.21
C THR A 376 0.44 -4.73 1.86
N PHE A 377 0.71 -3.51 1.39
CA PHE A 377 -0.02 -2.33 1.84
C PHE A 377 -1.43 -2.20 1.23
N ARG A 378 -1.92 -3.23 0.53
CA ARG A 378 -3.25 -3.33 -0.10
C ARG A 378 -3.48 -2.32 -1.25
N PRO A 379 -4.56 -2.45 -2.04
CA PRO A 379 -4.83 -1.54 -3.16
C PRO A 379 -4.86 -0.05 -2.78
N PRO A 380 -5.50 0.40 -1.68
CA PRO A 380 -5.47 1.82 -1.34
C PRO A 380 -4.06 2.30 -0.95
N GLY A 381 -3.23 1.43 -0.37
CA GLY A 381 -1.81 1.74 -0.10
C GLY A 381 -0.96 1.89 -1.35
N GLN A 382 -1.26 1.15 -2.42
CA GLN A 382 -0.56 1.29 -3.70
C GLN A 382 -0.75 2.68 -4.28
N TRP A 383 -1.97 3.20 -4.24
CA TRP A 383 -2.26 4.57 -4.67
C TRP A 383 -1.65 5.63 -3.75
N ASN A 384 -1.44 5.35 -2.46
CA ASN A 384 -0.67 6.22 -1.58
C ASN A 384 0.82 6.24 -1.93
N ALA A 385 1.41 5.09 -2.28
CA ALA A 385 2.79 5.03 -2.75
C ALA A 385 2.97 5.82 -4.06
N VAL A 386 2.03 5.68 -5.01
CA VAL A 386 1.98 6.48 -6.23
C VAL A 386 1.93 7.98 -5.91
N ALA A 387 0.99 8.41 -5.06
CA ALA A 387 0.85 9.81 -4.68
C ALA A 387 2.13 10.37 -4.04
N GLN A 388 2.82 9.56 -3.24
CA GLN A 388 4.08 9.92 -2.61
C GLN A 388 5.21 10.17 -3.63
N ASP A 389 5.36 9.28 -4.60
CA ASP A 389 6.41 9.40 -5.62
C ASP A 389 6.18 10.63 -6.50
N ILE A 390 4.92 10.90 -6.83
CA ILE A 390 4.54 12.11 -7.56
C ILE A 390 4.81 13.35 -6.71
N ALA A 391 4.44 13.36 -5.42
CA ALA A 391 4.70 14.48 -4.53
C ALA A 391 6.19 14.81 -4.42
N LEU A 392 7.04 13.79 -4.33
CA LEU A 392 8.50 13.94 -4.37
C LEU A 392 8.95 14.55 -5.71
N ALA A 393 8.47 14.00 -6.83
CA ALA A 393 8.82 14.49 -8.17
C ALA A 393 8.33 15.93 -8.44
N LYS A 394 7.20 16.32 -7.87
CA LYS A 394 6.62 17.66 -7.96
C LYS A 394 7.18 18.64 -6.93
N SER A 395 7.96 18.17 -5.96
CA SER A 395 8.53 18.98 -4.89
C SER A 395 7.46 19.78 -4.13
N ASN A 396 6.33 19.12 -3.83
CA ASN A 396 5.26 19.70 -3.03
C ASN A 396 5.81 20.17 -1.66
N SER A 397 5.23 21.25 -1.15
CA SER A 397 5.44 21.69 0.24
C SER A 397 4.79 20.74 1.25
N LEU A 398 5.17 20.88 2.52
CA LEU A 398 4.59 20.13 3.64
C LEU A 398 3.06 20.27 3.70
N ALA A 399 2.53 21.48 3.53
CA ALA A 399 1.09 21.74 3.57
C ALA A 399 0.37 21.17 2.35
N GLU A 400 0.98 21.24 1.16
CA GLU A 400 0.47 20.62 -0.06
C GLU A 400 0.41 19.09 0.08
N ASN A 401 1.45 18.47 0.64
CA ASN A 401 1.47 17.02 0.90
C ASN A 401 0.42 16.62 1.95
N ALA A 402 0.31 17.36 3.05
CA ALA A 402 -0.71 17.11 4.06
C ALA A 402 -2.14 17.17 3.45
N ARG A 403 -2.40 18.17 2.60
CA ARG A 403 -3.68 18.32 1.92
C ARG A 403 -3.94 17.22 0.87
N MET A 404 -2.95 16.93 0.03
CA MET A 404 -3.06 15.91 -1.02
C MET A 404 -3.40 14.55 -0.41
N PHE A 405 -2.65 14.10 0.59
CA PHE A 405 -2.89 12.81 1.22
C PHE A 405 -4.21 12.79 2.02
N ALA A 406 -4.62 13.89 2.65
CA ALA A 406 -5.92 13.94 3.29
C ALA A 406 -7.07 13.81 2.27
N LEU A 407 -7.06 14.56 1.17
CA LEU A 407 -8.07 14.41 0.11
C LEU A 407 -8.10 12.99 -0.45
N LEU A 408 -6.92 12.42 -0.75
CA LEU A 408 -6.80 11.08 -1.31
C LEU A 408 -7.43 10.05 -0.39
N ASN A 409 -7.06 10.08 0.89
CA ASN A 409 -7.45 9.03 1.81
C ASN A 409 -8.88 9.20 2.33
N LEU A 410 -9.40 10.43 2.45
CA LEU A 410 -10.83 10.66 2.69
C LEU A 410 -11.66 10.07 1.55
N ALA A 411 -11.26 10.30 0.29
CA ALA A 411 -11.94 9.74 -0.88
C ALA A 411 -11.81 8.22 -0.96
N GLN A 412 -10.63 7.65 -0.69
CA GLN A 412 -10.44 6.20 -0.68
C GLN A 412 -11.25 5.51 0.43
N ALA A 413 -11.32 6.07 1.63
CA ALA A 413 -12.13 5.50 2.70
C ALA A 413 -13.61 5.46 2.30
N ASP A 414 -14.14 6.55 1.75
CA ASP A 414 -15.54 6.60 1.30
C ASP A 414 -15.80 5.72 0.07
N ALA A 415 -14.85 5.64 -0.86
CA ALA A 415 -14.88 4.69 -1.97
C ALA A 415 -15.02 3.24 -1.48
N GLY A 416 -14.25 2.86 -0.44
CA GLY A 416 -14.36 1.55 0.19
C GLY A 416 -15.73 1.31 0.84
N ILE A 417 -16.30 2.33 1.48
CA ILE A 417 -17.65 2.25 2.08
C ILE A 417 -18.70 2.05 0.98
N VAL A 418 -18.65 2.83 -0.11
CA VAL A 418 -19.58 2.69 -1.25
C VAL A 418 -19.44 1.34 -1.94
N ALA A 419 -18.20 0.87 -2.16
CA ALA A 419 -17.97 -0.42 -2.78
C ALA A 419 -18.56 -1.57 -1.95
N TRP A 420 -18.39 -1.54 -0.62
CA TRP A 420 -18.97 -2.56 0.25
C TRP A 420 -20.49 -2.43 0.41
N ASP A 421 -21.03 -1.20 0.40
CA ASP A 421 -22.47 -0.97 0.32
C ASP A 421 -23.06 -1.59 -0.94
N ALA A 422 -22.44 -1.40 -2.11
CA ALA A 422 -22.84 -2.03 -3.36
C ALA A 422 -22.77 -3.57 -3.28
N LYS A 423 -21.62 -4.10 -2.84
CA LYS A 423 -21.37 -5.55 -2.76
C LYS A 423 -22.41 -6.29 -1.93
N TYR A 424 -22.73 -5.78 -0.75
CA TYR A 424 -23.67 -6.43 0.15
C TYR A 424 -25.14 -5.98 -0.07
N THR A 425 -25.39 -5.01 -0.95
CA THR A 425 -26.74 -4.70 -1.47
C THR A 425 -27.12 -5.63 -2.62
N TYR A 426 -26.20 -5.86 -3.56
CA TYR A 426 -26.48 -6.63 -4.77
C TYR A 426 -26.12 -8.11 -4.65
N GLU A 427 -25.23 -8.45 -3.71
CA GLU A 427 -24.80 -9.81 -3.43
C GLU A 427 -24.39 -10.59 -4.69
N GLN A 428 -23.85 -9.93 -5.72
CA GLN A 428 -23.55 -10.60 -6.98
C GLN A 428 -22.44 -11.64 -6.82
N PHE A 429 -22.68 -12.83 -7.36
CA PHE A 429 -21.71 -13.92 -7.44
C PHE A 429 -20.43 -13.57 -8.20
N ARG A 430 -19.35 -14.27 -7.88
CA ARG A 430 -18.06 -14.10 -8.55
C ARG A 430 -18.04 -14.84 -9.89
N PRO A 431 -17.16 -14.46 -10.85
CA PRO A 431 -17.05 -15.14 -12.14
C PRO A 431 -16.85 -16.65 -12.02
N ILE A 432 -16.13 -17.12 -10.99
CA ILE A 432 -15.97 -18.55 -10.76
C ILE A 432 -17.30 -19.30 -10.55
N THR A 433 -18.20 -18.75 -9.73
CA THR A 433 -19.51 -19.34 -9.49
C THR A 433 -20.37 -19.20 -10.75
N ALA A 434 -20.37 -18.02 -11.36
CA ALA A 434 -21.12 -17.76 -12.58
C ALA A 434 -20.73 -18.73 -13.70
N ILE A 435 -19.42 -18.95 -13.93
CA ILE A 435 -18.93 -19.79 -15.03
C ILE A 435 -19.16 -21.28 -14.77
N ARG A 436 -18.90 -21.74 -13.54
CA ARG A 436 -19.11 -23.15 -13.19
C ARG A 436 -20.58 -23.55 -13.19
N GLU A 437 -21.45 -22.60 -12.89
CA GLU A 437 -22.91 -22.79 -12.79
C GLU A 437 -23.67 -21.99 -13.85
N GLY A 438 -23.05 -21.70 -15.01
CA GLY A 438 -23.67 -20.89 -16.06
C GLY A 438 -24.98 -21.49 -16.61
N ASP A 439 -25.21 -22.79 -16.42
CA ASP A 439 -26.47 -23.45 -16.74
C ASP A 439 -27.60 -23.17 -15.73
N LYS A 440 -27.33 -22.42 -14.64
CA LYS A 440 -28.27 -22.10 -13.56
C LYS A 440 -28.65 -20.62 -13.48
N ASP A 441 -28.18 -19.79 -14.39
CA ASP A 441 -28.48 -18.34 -14.43
C ASP A 441 -29.70 -17.98 -15.32
N ASN A 442 -30.36 -19.00 -15.90
CA ASN A 442 -31.45 -18.89 -16.88
C ASN A 442 -31.06 -18.20 -18.21
N ASN A 443 -29.78 -18.19 -18.58
CA ASN A 443 -29.30 -17.66 -19.85
C ASN A 443 -28.69 -18.79 -20.71
N PRO A 444 -29.26 -19.12 -21.88
CA PRO A 444 -28.72 -20.20 -22.72
C PRO A 444 -27.37 -19.87 -23.39
N GLU A 445 -26.93 -18.61 -23.35
CA GLU A 445 -25.67 -18.16 -23.96
C GLU A 445 -24.47 -18.18 -23.00
N THR A 446 -24.69 -18.42 -21.70
CA THR A 446 -23.67 -18.52 -20.65
C THR A 446 -23.29 -19.99 -20.42
N VAL A 447 -22.70 -20.61 -21.44
CA VAL A 447 -22.32 -22.04 -21.37
C VAL A 447 -21.43 -22.30 -20.16
N ALA A 448 -21.84 -23.23 -19.28
CA ALA A 448 -21.09 -23.57 -18.08
C ALA A 448 -19.73 -24.21 -18.40
N ASP A 449 -18.77 -24.04 -17.49
CA ASP A 449 -17.53 -24.83 -17.43
C ASP A 449 -17.25 -25.21 -15.97
N PRO A 450 -17.65 -26.42 -15.53
CA PRO A 450 -17.53 -26.84 -14.14
C PRO A 450 -16.09 -26.92 -13.61
N ASN A 451 -15.09 -26.96 -14.48
CA ASN A 451 -13.67 -27.06 -14.10
C ASN A 451 -12.93 -25.72 -14.26
N TRP A 452 -13.63 -24.65 -14.61
CA TRP A 452 -13.01 -23.34 -14.81
C TRP A 452 -12.39 -22.83 -13.50
N GLU A 453 -11.18 -22.28 -13.60
CA GLU A 453 -10.43 -21.70 -12.48
C GLU A 453 -9.97 -20.30 -12.87
N PRO A 454 -10.08 -19.29 -11.98
CA PRO A 454 -9.54 -17.96 -12.22
C PRO A 454 -8.01 -17.95 -12.10
N LEU A 455 -7.36 -16.99 -12.74
CA LEU A 455 -5.92 -16.75 -12.60
C LEU A 455 -5.57 -16.30 -11.16
N LEU A 456 -6.33 -15.37 -10.59
CA LEU A 456 -6.12 -14.89 -9.22
C LEU A 456 -7.09 -15.58 -8.26
N ASP A 457 -6.66 -15.75 -7.01
CA ASP A 457 -7.52 -16.26 -5.95
C ASP A 457 -8.73 -15.34 -5.75
N THR A 458 -9.92 -15.93 -5.71
CA THR A 458 -11.16 -15.14 -5.63
C THR A 458 -11.36 -14.59 -4.20
N PRO A 459 -11.41 -13.27 -4.00
CA PRO A 459 -11.56 -12.70 -2.67
C PRO A 459 -12.94 -13.00 -2.04
N PRO A 460 -13.04 -13.12 -0.70
CA PRO A 460 -14.22 -13.63 -0.01
C PRO A 460 -15.28 -12.54 0.23
N PHE A 461 -15.74 -11.90 -0.85
CA PHE A 461 -16.80 -10.91 -0.84
C PHE A 461 -17.48 -10.83 -2.22
N PRO A 462 -18.73 -10.31 -2.32
CA PRO A 462 -19.47 -10.20 -3.58
C PRO A 462 -18.72 -9.43 -4.67
N ASP A 463 -19.11 -9.69 -5.91
CA ASP A 463 -18.44 -9.18 -7.11
C ASP A 463 -18.65 -7.68 -7.32
N TYR A 464 -19.91 -7.26 -7.47
CA TYR A 464 -20.26 -5.95 -7.99
C TYR A 464 -20.41 -4.90 -6.87
N ILE A 465 -19.71 -3.77 -6.90
CA ILE A 465 -18.67 -3.32 -7.87
C ILE A 465 -17.26 -3.70 -7.42
N SER A 466 -16.27 -3.63 -8.31
CA SER A 466 -14.87 -3.97 -8.00
C SER A 466 -14.24 -2.95 -7.06
N GLY A 467 -13.76 -3.39 -5.89
CA GLY A 467 -13.12 -2.51 -4.90
C GLY A 467 -11.87 -1.81 -5.43
N HIS A 468 -10.98 -2.55 -6.12
CA HIS A 468 -9.83 -1.99 -6.84
C HIS A 468 -10.23 -0.84 -7.75
N SER A 469 -11.24 -1.05 -8.61
CA SER A 469 -11.71 -0.02 -9.53
C SER A 469 -12.26 1.21 -8.83
N VAL A 470 -12.98 1.08 -7.70
CA VAL A 470 -13.45 2.25 -6.94
C VAL A 470 -12.29 3.00 -6.29
N PHE A 471 -11.32 2.31 -5.69
CA PHE A 471 -10.13 2.94 -5.13
C PHE A 471 -9.31 3.65 -6.21
N GLY A 472 -9.08 3.00 -7.35
CA GLY A 472 -8.33 3.58 -8.47
C GLY A 472 -9.03 4.78 -9.09
N GLY A 473 -10.36 4.69 -9.30
CA GLY A 473 -11.15 5.81 -9.80
C GLY A 473 -11.10 7.03 -8.87
N ALA A 474 -11.28 6.82 -7.55
CA ALA A 474 -11.21 7.89 -6.56
C ALA A 474 -9.82 8.52 -6.49
N SER A 475 -8.77 7.68 -6.49
CA SER A 475 -7.38 8.13 -6.40
C SER A 475 -6.98 8.94 -7.63
N ALA A 476 -7.29 8.45 -8.83
CA ALA A 476 -7.01 9.16 -10.06
C ALA A 476 -7.72 10.50 -10.14
N GLN A 477 -9.00 10.56 -9.74
CA GLN A 477 -9.77 11.79 -9.74
C GLN A 477 -9.20 12.83 -8.76
N VAL A 478 -8.89 12.41 -7.52
CA VAL A 478 -8.34 13.32 -6.51
C VAL A 478 -6.99 13.86 -6.96
N LEU A 479 -6.08 13.01 -7.45
CA LEU A 479 -4.75 13.43 -7.90
C LEU A 479 -4.83 14.35 -9.12
N ALA A 480 -5.70 14.04 -10.09
CA ALA A 480 -5.92 14.90 -11.25
C ALA A 480 -6.43 16.29 -10.84
N SER A 481 -7.42 16.34 -9.94
CA SER A 481 -7.98 17.60 -9.44
C SER A 481 -6.96 18.38 -8.60
N PHE A 482 -6.19 17.71 -7.74
CA PHE A 482 -5.17 18.35 -6.90
C PHE A 482 -4.07 19.02 -7.73
N TYR A 483 -3.55 18.33 -8.74
CA TYR A 483 -2.51 18.87 -9.63
C TYR A 483 -3.05 19.72 -10.79
N GLY A 484 -4.38 19.84 -10.91
CA GLY A 484 -5.05 20.55 -12.00
C GLY A 484 -4.89 19.90 -13.38
N THR A 485 -4.43 18.64 -13.45
CA THR A 485 -4.28 17.89 -14.69
C THR A 485 -4.20 16.38 -14.43
N ASP A 486 -4.81 15.58 -15.32
CA ASP A 486 -4.67 14.12 -15.34
C ASP A 486 -3.34 13.68 -15.99
N ASN A 487 -2.73 14.54 -16.81
CA ASN A 487 -1.58 14.21 -17.65
C ASN A 487 -0.23 14.35 -16.93
N ILE A 488 -0.06 13.59 -15.85
CA ILE A 488 1.22 13.42 -15.18
C ILE A 488 1.75 12.03 -15.51
N SER A 489 2.96 11.95 -16.06
CA SER A 489 3.64 10.69 -16.30
C SER A 489 4.41 10.24 -15.06
N PHE A 490 4.32 8.96 -14.73
CA PHE A 490 4.97 8.36 -13.57
C PHE A 490 5.16 6.86 -13.77
N ASP A 491 6.09 6.29 -13.02
CA ASP A 491 6.36 4.87 -12.95
C ASP A 491 5.82 4.32 -11.62
N ILE A 492 5.32 3.09 -11.64
CA ILE A 492 4.82 2.36 -10.46
C ILE A 492 5.60 1.05 -10.34
N SER A 493 5.92 0.66 -9.11
CA SER A 493 6.40 -0.68 -8.75
C SER A 493 5.31 -1.50 -8.07
N SER A 494 5.41 -2.83 -8.10
CA SER A 494 4.48 -3.72 -7.39
C SER A 494 5.17 -4.58 -6.33
N GLN A 495 4.59 -4.64 -5.13
CA GLN A 495 4.99 -5.60 -4.08
C GLN A 495 4.63 -7.04 -4.47
N GLU A 496 3.69 -7.22 -5.39
CA GLU A 496 3.31 -8.53 -5.93
C GLU A 496 4.35 -9.01 -6.95
N LEU A 497 4.94 -8.09 -7.72
CA LEU A 497 5.95 -8.40 -8.72
C LEU A 497 7.26 -7.63 -8.46
N PRO A 498 8.05 -8.02 -7.44
CA PRO A 498 9.38 -7.46 -7.26
C PRO A 498 10.19 -7.61 -8.54
N GLY A 499 10.74 -6.52 -9.04
CA GLY A 499 11.49 -6.45 -10.30
C GLY A 499 10.73 -5.81 -11.45
N VAL A 500 9.40 -5.73 -11.36
CA VAL A 500 8.54 -5.21 -12.42
C VAL A 500 8.13 -3.77 -12.12
N SER A 501 8.23 -2.92 -13.14
CA SER A 501 7.73 -1.54 -13.11
C SER A 501 6.88 -1.26 -14.35
N ARG A 502 5.84 -0.44 -14.17
CA ARG A 502 4.92 -0.02 -15.24
C ARG A 502 4.83 1.50 -15.29
N SER A 503 4.87 2.04 -16.51
CA SER A 503 4.83 3.48 -16.78
C SER A 503 3.46 3.91 -17.27
N PHE A 504 2.97 5.02 -16.73
CA PHE A 504 1.69 5.61 -17.10
C PHE A 504 1.86 7.06 -17.53
N GLY A 505 1.08 7.48 -18.53
CA GLY A 505 1.03 8.87 -19.00
C GLY A 505 0.00 9.72 -18.25
N SER A 506 -0.93 9.09 -17.52
CA SER A 506 -2.00 9.78 -16.79
C SER A 506 -2.52 8.94 -15.62
N PHE A 507 -3.15 9.58 -14.62
CA PHE A 507 -3.75 8.87 -13.50
C PHE A 507 -4.92 8.00 -13.94
N THR A 508 -5.75 8.51 -14.85
CA THR A 508 -6.86 7.76 -15.45
C THR A 508 -6.37 6.52 -16.20
N GLN A 509 -5.21 6.59 -16.87
CA GLN A 509 -4.62 5.41 -17.51
C GLN A 509 -4.29 4.32 -16.47
N ALA A 510 -3.63 4.68 -15.37
CA ALA A 510 -3.31 3.76 -14.30
C ALA A 510 -4.57 3.14 -13.65
N ALA A 511 -5.59 3.96 -13.36
CA ALA A 511 -6.86 3.47 -12.80
C ALA A 511 -7.62 2.53 -13.73
N ASN A 512 -7.56 2.75 -15.04
CA ASN A 512 -8.16 1.84 -16.02
C ASN A 512 -7.39 0.52 -16.13
N GLU A 513 -6.06 0.55 -16.03
CA GLU A 513 -5.25 -0.67 -16.01
C GLU A 513 -5.48 -1.49 -14.72
N ASP A 514 -5.54 -0.81 -13.57
CA ASP A 514 -5.96 -1.39 -12.27
C ASP A 514 -7.33 -2.06 -12.40
N ALA A 515 -8.30 -1.37 -13.01
CA ALA A 515 -9.64 -1.91 -13.20
C ALA A 515 -9.68 -3.15 -14.11
N ILE A 516 -9.05 -3.09 -15.30
CA ILE A 516 -9.08 -4.23 -16.25
C ILE A 516 -8.26 -5.43 -15.76
N SER A 517 -7.26 -5.21 -14.89
CA SER A 517 -6.47 -6.28 -14.26
C SER A 517 -7.34 -7.34 -13.61
N ARG A 518 -8.51 -6.94 -13.11
CA ARG A 518 -9.44 -7.83 -12.40
C ARG A 518 -10.21 -8.78 -13.32
N VAL A 519 -10.42 -8.36 -14.57
CA VAL A 519 -10.99 -9.23 -15.63
C VAL A 519 -9.93 -10.23 -16.08
N TYR A 520 -8.69 -9.76 -16.29
CA TYR A 520 -7.56 -10.65 -16.62
C TYR A 520 -7.25 -11.66 -15.50
N GLY A 521 -7.47 -11.25 -14.25
CA GLY A 521 -7.38 -12.11 -13.07
C GLY A 521 -8.53 -13.11 -12.91
N GLY A 522 -9.62 -12.98 -13.68
CA GLY A 522 -10.77 -13.88 -13.59
C GLY A 522 -11.69 -13.66 -12.39
N ILE A 523 -11.60 -12.52 -11.71
CA ILE A 523 -12.27 -12.30 -10.42
C ILE A 523 -13.31 -11.19 -10.44
N HIS A 524 -13.46 -10.49 -11.57
CA HIS A 524 -14.54 -9.53 -11.81
C HIS A 524 -15.08 -9.63 -13.24
N ILE A 525 -16.39 -9.40 -13.41
CA ILE A 525 -16.96 -9.05 -14.73
C ILE A 525 -16.61 -7.59 -15.07
N ASN A 526 -16.64 -7.24 -16.36
CA ASN A 526 -16.18 -5.92 -16.80
C ASN A 526 -17.10 -4.76 -16.33
N ALA A 527 -18.41 -4.96 -16.21
CA ALA A 527 -19.29 -3.93 -15.66
C ALA A 527 -18.89 -3.56 -14.21
N ALA A 528 -18.49 -4.54 -13.39
CA ALA A 528 -18.04 -4.27 -12.02
C ALA A 528 -16.79 -3.38 -11.98
N THR A 529 -15.95 -3.43 -13.01
CA THR A 529 -14.72 -2.63 -13.08
C THR A 529 -15.00 -1.24 -13.64
N VAL A 530 -15.75 -1.13 -14.75
CA VAL A 530 -16.11 0.15 -15.38
C VAL A 530 -16.97 1.02 -14.45
N ASP A 531 -18.03 0.45 -13.88
CA ASP A 531 -18.89 1.16 -12.95
C ASP A 531 -18.12 1.49 -11.66
N GLY A 532 -17.22 0.60 -11.25
CA GLY A 532 -16.32 0.84 -10.12
C GLY A 532 -15.46 2.10 -10.30
N VAL A 533 -14.79 2.24 -11.44
CA VAL A 533 -13.99 3.44 -11.76
C VAL A 533 -14.86 4.69 -11.73
N GLN A 534 -16.07 4.64 -12.32
CA GLN A 534 -16.94 5.81 -12.37
C GLN A 534 -17.45 6.21 -10.98
N VAL A 535 -17.85 5.23 -10.15
CA VAL A 535 -18.24 5.49 -8.76
C VAL A 535 -17.09 6.11 -7.97
N GLY A 536 -15.88 5.57 -8.13
CA GLY A 536 -14.68 6.13 -7.51
C GLY A 536 -14.46 7.58 -7.90
N LYS A 537 -14.55 7.91 -9.19
CA LYS A 537 -14.44 9.29 -9.68
C LYS A 537 -15.49 10.20 -9.06
N ASN A 538 -16.75 9.78 -9.00
CA ASN A 538 -17.83 10.58 -8.40
C ASN A 538 -17.55 10.88 -6.91
N VAL A 539 -17.03 9.90 -6.16
CA VAL A 539 -16.61 10.10 -4.76
C VAL A 539 -15.44 11.09 -4.71
N GLY A 540 -14.41 10.90 -5.55
CA GLY A 540 -13.26 11.79 -5.63
C GLY A 540 -13.64 13.25 -5.91
N ASP A 541 -14.51 13.49 -6.89
CA ASP A 541 -15.06 14.81 -7.22
C ASP A 541 -15.76 15.44 -6.02
N TYR A 542 -16.64 14.68 -5.35
CA TYR A 542 -17.35 15.20 -4.19
C TYR A 542 -16.38 15.63 -3.08
N VAL A 543 -15.34 14.83 -2.79
CA VAL A 543 -14.36 15.16 -1.75
C VAL A 543 -13.60 16.44 -2.11
N VAL A 544 -13.04 16.55 -3.31
CA VAL A 544 -12.23 17.73 -3.70
C VAL A 544 -13.04 19.01 -3.80
N ASP A 545 -14.32 18.93 -4.18
CA ASP A 545 -15.18 20.10 -4.34
C ASP A 545 -15.70 20.65 -3.00
N ASN A 546 -15.79 19.80 -1.97
CA ASN A 546 -16.49 20.15 -0.72
C ASN A 546 -15.57 20.20 0.51
N PHE A 547 -14.42 19.54 0.48
CA PHE A 547 -13.52 19.44 1.63
C PHE A 547 -12.15 20.05 1.33
N LEU A 548 -11.55 20.63 2.38
CA LEU A 548 -10.21 21.23 2.32
C LEU A 548 -10.07 22.31 1.23
N THR A 549 -11.15 23.07 1.00
CA THR A 549 -11.23 24.18 0.02
C THR A 549 -10.68 25.49 0.56
#